data_AF-A0A3N9PL49-F1
#
_entry.id   AF-A0A3N9PL49-F1
#
_cell.length_a   1.000
_cell.length_b   1.000
_cell.length_c   1.000
_cell.angle_alpha   90.00
_cell.angle_beta   90.00
_cell.angle_gamma   90.00
#
_symmetry.space_group_name_H-M   'P 1'
#
loop_
_entity.id
_entity.type
_entity.pdbx_description
1 polymer ?
#
loop_
_entity_poly.entity_id
_entity_poly.type
_entity_poly.pdbx_seq_one_letter_code
_entity_poly.pdbx_strand_id
1 'polypeptide(L)' 'MMNTLTLKVPDLLNAQLNSYAKKKGLSKSEIVRLALAEYLSGADARFEGSFLDLAEDLAGTIDAPADLSMNKGHLKGYGA' A
#
# COMPACT_ATOMS: atom_id res chain seq x y z
N MET A 1 3.97 -22.93 -3.09
CA MET A 1 4.95 -23.41 -4.10
C MET A 1 5.87 -22.27 -4.48
N MET A 2 7.08 -22.55 -4.99
CA MET A 2 8.04 -21.52 -5.42
C MET A 2 8.28 -21.64 -6.93
N ASN A 3 8.23 -20.51 -7.63
CA ASN A 3 8.49 -20.43 -9.07
C ASN A 3 9.86 -19.80 -9.31
N THR A 4 10.55 -20.25 -10.36
CA THR A 4 11.88 -19.72 -10.73
C THR A 4 11.72 -18.51 -11.63
N LEU A 5 12.36 -17.40 -11.27
CA LEU A 5 12.44 -16.17 -12.07
C LEU A 5 13.89 -15.98 -12.54
N THR A 6 14.09 -15.84 -13.85
CA THR A 6 15.38 -15.44 -14.43
C THR A 6 15.28 -13.99 -14.90
N LEU A 7 16.15 -13.13 -14.38
CA LEU A 7 16.20 -11.72 -14.76
C LEU A 7 17.59 -11.32 -15.26
N LYS A 8 17.63 -10.45 -16.27
CA LYS A 8 18.86 -9.77 -16.68
C LYS A 8 19.03 -8.54 -15.80
N VAL A 9 20.22 -8.36 -15.25
CA VAL A 9 20.54 -7.29 -14.30
C VAL A 9 21.81 -6.59 -14.76
N PRO A 10 21.85 -5.24 -14.80
CA PRO A 10 23.10 -4.53 -15.05
C PRO A 10 24.18 -4.91 -14.02
N ASP A 11 25.44 -4.94 -14.44
CA ASP A 11 26.56 -5.37 -13.59
C ASP A 11 26.66 -4.54 -12.32
N LEU A 12 26.41 -3.23 -12.42
CA LEU A 12 26.39 -2.31 -11.28
C LEU A 12 25.35 -2.72 -10.23
N LEU A 13 24.14 -3.08 -10.67
CA LEU A 13 23.05 -3.47 -9.78
C LEU A 13 23.32 -4.85 -9.16
N ASN A 14 23.93 -5.78 -9.90
CA ASN A 14 24.39 -7.05 -9.34
C ASN A 14 25.47 -6.85 -8.27
N ALA A 15 26.43 -5.94 -8.48
CA ALA A 15 27.44 -5.60 -7.48
C ALA A 15 26.82 -5.02 -6.20
N GLN A 16 25.89 -4.06 -6.34
CA GLN A 16 25.15 -3.49 -5.22
C GLN A 16 24.36 -4.56 -4.44
N LEU A 17 23.68 -5.46 -5.17
CA LEU A 17 22.91 -6.56 -4.58
C LEU A 17 23.81 -7.50 -3.78
N ASN A 18 24.98 -7.86 -4.30
CA ASN A 18 25.96 -8.69 -3.59
C ASN A 18 26.48 -8.01 -2.32
N SER A 19 26.78 -6.71 -2.37
CA SER A 19 27.22 -5.95 -1.20
C SER A 19 26.12 -5.87 -0.14
N TYR A 20 24.88 -5.64 -0.55
CA TYR A 20 23.74 -5.57 0.36
C TYR A 20 23.44 -6.93 1.02
N ALA A 21 23.46 -8.01 0.23
CA ALA A 21 23.36 -9.39 0.70
C ALA A 21 24.36 -9.70 1.81
N LYS A 22 25.65 -9.39 1.57
CA LYS A 22 26.71 -9.59 2.58
C LYS A 22 26.48 -8.79 3.85
N LYS A 23 26.10 -7.51 3.72
CA LYS A 23 25.86 -6.63 4.88
C LYS A 23 24.68 -7.09 5.74
N LYS A 24 23.64 -7.64 5.12
CA LYS A 24 22.40 -8.03 5.80
C LYS A 24 22.33 -9.53 6.15
N GLY A 25 23.26 -10.35 5.69
CA GLY A 25 23.23 -11.80 5.87
C GLY A 25 22.08 -12.47 5.10
N LEU A 26 21.61 -11.85 4.02
CA LEU A 26 20.49 -12.33 3.21
C LEU A 26 20.98 -12.86 1.86
N SER A 27 20.27 -13.82 1.28
CA SER A 27 20.52 -14.24 -0.10
C SER A 27 19.97 -13.21 -1.10
N LYS A 28 20.53 -13.23 -2.32
CA LYS A 28 20.03 -12.39 -3.42
C LYS A 28 18.54 -12.64 -3.72
N SER A 29 18.12 -13.90 -3.69
CA SER A 29 16.74 -14.28 -3.95
C SER A 29 15.79 -13.77 -2.87
N GLU A 30 16.22 -13.74 -1.60
CA GLU A 30 15.43 -13.14 -0.51
C GLU A 30 15.26 -11.64 -0.70
N ILE A 31 16.34 -10.93 -1.05
CA ILE A 31 16.28 -9.49 -1.29
C ILE A 31 15.36 -9.17 -2.46
N VAL A 32 15.50 -9.88 -3.58
CA VAL A 32 14.65 -9.67 -4.77
C VAL A 32 13.19 -9.98 -4.44
N ARG A 33 12.92 -11.04 -3.69
CA ARG A 33 11.56 -11.38 -3.27
C ARG A 33 10.95 -10.32 -2.36
N LEU A 34 11.71 -9.78 -1.40
CA LEU A 34 11.25 -8.69 -0.53
C LEU A 34 10.97 -7.41 -1.33
N ALA A 35 11.89 -7.03 -2.22
CA ALA A 35 11.73 -5.87 -3.07
C ALA A 35 10.51 -6.01 -4.01
N LEU A 36 10.27 -7.19 -4.57
CA LEU A 36 9.08 -7.45 -5.38
C LEU A 36 7.79 -7.39 -4.55
N ALA A 37 7.78 -7.96 -3.35
CA ALA A 37 6.63 -7.90 -2.46
C ALA A 37 6.30 -6.44 -2.08
N GLU A 38 7.31 -5.67 -1.71
CA GLU A 38 7.17 -4.25 -1.38
C GLU A 38 6.68 -3.43 -2.58
N TYR A 39 7.32 -3.60 -3.74
CA TYR A 39 6.97 -2.90 -4.97
C TYR A 39 5.53 -3.20 -5.42
N LEU A 40 5.11 -4.47 -5.38
CA LEU A 40 3.76 -4.88 -5.75
C LEU A 40 2.73 -4.46 -4.72
N SER A 41 3.06 -4.49 -3.42
CA SER A 41 2.18 -4.00 -2.37
C SER A 41 1.90 -2.50 -2.49
N GLY A 42 2.88 -1.72 -2.96
CA GLY A 42 2.72 -0.29 -3.23
C GLY A 42 1.99 0.01 -4.55
N ALA A 43 2.05 -0.90 -5.53
CA ALA A 43 1.42 -0.72 -6.84
C ALA A 43 -0.08 -1.04 -6.83
N ASP A 44 -0.50 -2.04 -6.03
CA ASP A 44 -1.90 -2.48 -5.90
C ASP A 44 -2.65 -1.86 -4.71
N ALA A 45 -2.03 -0.94 -3.97
CA ALA A 45 -2.75 -0.13 -2.98
C ALA A 45 -3.64 0.96 -3.62
N ARG A 46 -3.94 0.87 -4.92
CA ARG A 46 -5.21 1.41 -5.43
C ARG A 46 -6.27 0.43 -5.00
N PHE A 47 -6.78 0.64 -3.80
CA PHE A 47 -7.95 -0.05 -3.31
C PHE A 47 -8.99 -0.18 -4.44
N GLU A 48 -9.26 -1.41 -4.87
CA GLU A 48 -10.20 -1.69 -5.97
C GLU A 48 -11.67 -1.58 -5.54
N GLY A 49 -11.92 -1.28 -4.26
CA GLY A 49 -13.26 -1.03 -3.77
C GLY A 49 -13.75 0.39 -4.01
N SER A 50 -15.04 0.58 -3.78
CA SER A 50 -15.69 1.89 -3.79
C SER A 50 -15.23 2.74 -2.61
N PHE A 51 -15.50 4.04 -2.67
CA PHE A 51 -15.28 4.93 -1.53
C PHE A 51 -15.99 4.46 -0.25
N LEU A 52 -17.13 3.76 -0.39
CA LEU A 52 -17.84 3.16 0.75
C LEU A 52 -17.01 2.08 1.43
N ASP A 53 -16.36 1.21 0.66
CA ASP A 53 -15.57 0.12 1.22
C ASP A 53 -14.31 0.64 1.95
N LEU A 54 -13.85 1.87 1.66
CA LEU A 54 -12.82 2.57 2.42
C LEU A 54 -13.32 3.23 3.72
N ALA A 55 -14.62 3.52 3.80
CA ALA A 55 -15.23 4.28 4.88
C ALA A 55 -16.17 3.43 5.76
N GLU A 56 -16.19 2.11 5.55
CA GLU A 56 -17.07 1.19 6.27
C GLU A 56 -16.83 1.23 7.78
N ASP A 57 -15.57 1.35 8.19
CA ASP A 57 -15.15 1.48 9.58
C ASP A 57 -15.61 2.79 10.25
N LEU A 58 -15.92 3.81 9.45
CA LEU A 58 -16.45 5.08 9.93
C LEU A 58 -17.98 5.05 10.14
N ALA A 59 -18.68 4.09 9.53
CA ALA A 59 -20.14 4.00 9.62
C ALA A 59 -20.57 3.71 11.07
N GLY A 60 -21.38 4.61 11.65
CA GLY A 60 -21.90 4.46 13.01
C GLY A 60 -20.91 4.82 14.13
N THR A 61 -19.73 5.35 13.81
CA THR A 61 -18.76 5.83 14.82
C THR A 61 -19.16 7.16 15.48
N ILE A 62 -20.06 7.91 14.83
CA ILE A 62 -20.50 9.24 15.28
C ILE A 62 -21.99 9.18 15.57
N ASP A 63 -22.38 9.63 16.77
CA ASP A 63 -23.78 9.88 17.11
C ASP A 63 -24.21 11.21 16.50
N ALA A 64 -25.06 11.14 15.46
CA ALA A 64 -25.48 12.31 14.69
C ALA A 64 -26.94 12.21 14.24
N PRO A 65 -27.60 13.34 13.95
CA PRO A 65 -28.95 13.36 13.39
C PRO A 65 -29.04 12.58 12.08
N ALA A 66 -30.16 11.88 11.88
CA ALA A 66 -30.39 11.04 10.70
C ALA A 66 -30.38 11.82 9.37
N ASP A 67 -30.59 13.14 9.42
CA ASP A 67 -30.63 14.05 8.27
C ASP A 67 -29.33 14.84 8.08
N LEU A 68 -28.24 14.51 8.78
CA LEU A 68 -26.97 15.25 8.74
C LEU A 68 -26.44 15.46 7.31
N SER A 69 -26.58 14.46 6.44
CA SER A 69 -26.10 14.52 5.05
C SER A 69 -27.01 15.30 4.09
N MET A 70 -28.26 15.57 4.47
CA MET A 70 -29.26 16.19 3.59
C MET A 70 -29.67 17.60 4.05
N ASN A 71 -29.59 17.87 5.35
CA ASN A 71 -29.98 19.14 5.94
C ASN A 71 -28.80 20.11 5.99
N LYS A 72 -28.78 21.03 5.01
CA LYS A 72 -27.76 22.08 4.87
C LYS A 72 -27.60 22.98 6.11
N GLY A 73 -28.61 23.03 6.98
CA GLY A 73 -28.54 23.78 8.24
C GLY A 73 -27.42 23.28 9.16
N HIS A 74 -27.13 21.99 9.15
CA HIS A 74 -26.05 21.40 9.96
C HIS A 74 -24.64 21.74 9.47
N LEU A 75 -24.50 22.15 8.21
CA LEU A 75 -23.21 22.54 7.60
C LEU A 75 -22.90 24.04 7.76
N LYS A 76 -23.75 24.79 8.47
CA LYS A 76 -23.57 26.24 8.64
C LYS A 76 -22.29 26.53 9.42
N GLY A 77 -21.36 27.24 8.79
CA GLY A 77 -20.05 27.60 9.37
C GLY A 77 -18.94 26.58 9.14
N TYR A 78 -19.21 25.49 8.41
CA TYR A 78 -18.17 24.55 7.99
C TYR A 78 -17.30 25.17 6.87
N GLY A 79 -15.97 25.22 7.08
CA GLY A 79 -15.01 25.75 6.11
C GLY A 79 -14.88 27.28 6.04
N ALA A 80 -15.42 28.00 7.03
CA ALA A 80 -15.28 29.45 7.19
C ALA A 80 -14.08 29.85 8.06
#